data_AF-M1PNM0-F1
#
_entry.id   AF-M1PNM0-F1
#
_cell.length_a   1.000
_cell.length_b   1.000
_cell.length_c   1.000
_cell.angle_alpha   90.00
_cell.angle_beta   90.00
_cell.angle_gamma   90.00
#
_symmetry.space_group_name_H-M   'P 1'
#
loop_
_entity.id
_entity.type
_entity.pdbx_description
1 polymer ?
#
loop_
_entity_poly.entity_id
_entity_poly.type
_entity_poly.pdbx_seq_one_letter_code
_entity_poly.pdbx_strand_id
1 'polypeptide(L)' 'MNGVNRKDVNVGCRVLIVLKQDQRSGKLTEGIVKEILTKSPTHPYGIKVRLESGAVGRVKNIQSTSK' A
#
# COMPACT_ATOMS: atom_id res chain seq x y z
N MET A 1 8.65 -6.71 -1.10
CA MET A 1 7.67 -7.47 -0.29
C MET A 1 6.26 -7.21 -0.84
N ASN A 2 5.38 -8.21 -0.84
CA ASN A 2 4.13 -8.21 -1.64
C ASN A 2 2.94 -7.43 -1.04
N GLY A 3 3.10 -6.75 0.10
CA GLY A 3 2.05 -5.88 0.66
C GLY A 3 0.79 -6.59 1.15
N VAL A 4 0.83 -7.92 1.28
CA VAL A 4 -0.32 -8.78 1.67
C VAL A 4 -0.44 -8.89 3.18
N ASN A 5 0.69 -8.89 3.89
CA ASN A 5 0.74 -8.91 5.34
C ASN A 5 0.83 -7.48 5.88
N ARG A 6 0.04 -7.20 6.91
CA ARG A 6 0.09 -5.94 7.65
C ARG A 6 1.42 -5.73 8.35
N LYS A 7 2.10 -6.80 8.79
CA LYS A 7 3.41 -6.74 9.44
C LYS A 7 4.50 -6.14 8.54
N ASP A 8 4.33 -6.24 7.23
CA ASP A 8 5.31 -5.74 6.25
C ASP A 8 5.05 -4.27 5.88
N VAL A 9 3.92 -3.70 6.29
CA VAL A 9 3.47 -2.35 5.91
C VAL A 9 3.42 -1.49 7.16
N ASN A 10 4.34 -0.54 7.28
CA ASN A 10 4.38 0.41 8.37
C ASN A 10 4.07 1.83 7.88
N VAL A 11 3.58 2.67 8.79
CA VAL A 11 3.46 4.12 8.53
C VAL A 11 4.87 4.68 8.28
N GLY A 12 5.01 5.53 7.26
CA GLY A 12 6.30 6.04 6.79
C GLY A 12 6.98 5.17 5.73
N CYS A 13 6.50 3.95 5.45
CA CYS A 13 7.07 3.12 4.38
C CYS A 13 6.70 3.66 2.99
N ARG A 14 7.65 3.58 2.05
CA ARG A 14 7.37 3.75 0.63
C ARG A 14 6.68 2.51 0.08
N VAL A 15 5.53 2.72 -0.54
CA VAL A 15 4.69 1.66 -1.10
C VAL A 15 4.18 2.06 -2.47
N LEU A 16 3.96 1.05 -3.29
CA LEU A 16 3.22 1.14 -4.54
C LEU A 16 1.81 0.63 -4.28
N ILE A 17 0.83 1.51 -4.43
CA ILE A 17 -0.59 1.19 -4.27
C ILE A 17 -1.30 1.21 -5.62
N VAL A 18 -2.34 0.40 -5.76
CA VAL A 18 -3.32 0.56 -6.83
C VAL A 18 -4.52 1.35 -6.30
N LEU A 19 -4.85 2.45 -6.99
CA LEU A 19 -6.02 3.27 -6.70
C LEU A 19 -7.27 2.62 -7.31
N LYS A 20 -8.46 2.96 -6.79
CA LYS A 20 -9.72 2.40 -7.32
C LYS A 20 -9.89 2.69 -8.82
N GLN A 21 -9.55 3.90 -9.25
CA GLN A 21 -9.60 4.31 -10.66
C GLN A 21 -8.63 3.53 -11.55
N ASP A 22 -7.51 3.08 -10.98
CA ASP A 22 -6.45 2.38 -11.69
C ASP A 22 -6.55 0.84 -11.60
N GLN A 23 -7.62 0.30 -10.97
CA GLN A 23 -7.79 -1.15 -10.84
C GLN A 23 -7.92 -1.86 -12.20
N ARG A 24 -8.45 -1.18 -13.23
CA ARG A 24 -8.57 -1.72 -14.59
C ARG A 24 -7.29 -1.55 -15.40
N SER A 25 -6.58 -0.44 -15.23
CA SER A 25 -5.33 -0.14 -15.95
C SER A 25 -4.12 -0.85 -15.35
N GLY A 26 -4.19 -1.24 -14.07
CA GLY A 26 -3.07 -1.81 -13.34
C GLY A 26 -2.02 -0.77 -12.94
N LYS A 27 -2.28 0.53 -13.15
CA LYS A 27 -1.33 1.60 -12.83
C LYS A 27 -1.08 1.65 -11.33
N LEU A 28 0.20 1.63 -10.96
CA LEU A 28 0.63 1.75 -9.58
C LEU A 28 1.02 3.21 -9.28
N THR A 29 0.60 3.67 -8.11
CA THR A 29 0.97 4.98 -7.58
C THR A 29 1.93 4.77 -6.43
N GLU A 30 3.10 5.37 -6.52
CA GLU A 30 4.07 5.39 -5.43
C GLU A 30 3.68 6.45 -4.38
N GLY A 31 3.91 6.14 -3.12
CA GLY A 31 3.95 7.16 -2.07
C GLY A 31 4.26 6.60 -0.70
N ILE A 32 4.22 7.49 0.30
CA ILE A 32 4.50 7.17 1.70
C ILE A 32 3.19 6.86 2.43
N VAL A 33 3.16 5.76 3.18
CA VAL A 33 2.00 5.38 4.00
C VAL A 33 1.81 6.38 5.13
N LYS A 34 0.65 7.05 5.16
CA LYS A 34 0.20 7.88 6.28
C LYS A 34 -0.58 7.07 7.31
N GLU A 35 -1.46 6.18 6.84
CA GLU A 35 -2.37 5.44 7.72
C GLU A 35 -2.73 4.08 7.13
N ILE A 36 -2.86 3.06 7.98
CA ILE A 36 -3.25 1.70 7.60
C ILE A 36 -4.73 1.49 7.93
N LEU A 37 -5.55 1.26 6.90
CA LEU A 37 -7.01 1.14 7.02
C LEU A 37 -7.48 -0.32 7.17
N THR A 38 -6.64 -1.31 6.85
CA THR A 38 -7.01 -2.74 6.98
C THR A 38 -6.68 -3.23 8.38
N LYS A 39 -7.71 -3.62 9.15
CA LYS A 39 -7.55 -4.17 10.51
C LYS A 39 -6.98 -5.59 10.52
N SER A 40 -7.35 -6.41 9.53
CA SER A 40 -6.89 -7.80 9.44
C SER A 40 -5.37 -7.91 9.26
N PRO A 41 -4.73 -8.96 9.80
CA PRO A 41 -3.29 -9.15 9.70
C PRO A 41 -2.84 -9.49 8.27
N THR A 42 -3.69 -10.11 7.46
CA THR A 42 -3.42 -10.46 6.07
C THR A 42 -4.64 -10.15 5.21
N HIS A 43 -4.43 -9.81 3.94
CA HIS A 43 -5.51 -9.57 2.99
C HIS A 43 -5.11 -9.93 1.57
N PRO A 44 -5.86 -10.78 0.84
CA PRO A 44 -5.43 -11.37 -0.43
C PRO A 44 -5.11 -10.33 -1.52
N TYR A 45 -5.84 -9.22 -1.54
CA TYR A 45 -5.63 -8.16 -2.52
C TYR A 45 -4.62 -7.09 -2.11
N GLY A 46 -4.03 -7.23 -0.92
CA GLY A 46 -3.14 -6.25 -0.31
C GLY A 46 -3.79 -5.43 0.80
N ILE A 47 -2.93 -4.85 1.64
CA ILE A 47 -3.34 -3.97 2.74
C ILE A 47 -3.83 -2.64 2.18
N LYS A 48 -5.02 -2.21 2.61
CA LYS A 48 -5.56 -0.88 2.31
C LYS A 48 -4.86 0.17 3.16
N VAL A 49 -4.29 1.17 2.51
CA VAL A 49 -3.58 2.28 3.15
C VAL A 49 -4.03 3.63 2.56
N ARG A 50 -3.79 4.68 3.33
CA ARG A 50 -3.85 6.08 2.89
C ARG A 50 -2.41 6.58 2.78
N LEU A 51 -2.09 7.22 1.66
CA LEU A 51 -0.81 7.89 1.46
C LEU A 51 -0.81 9.30 2.08
N GLU A 52 0.37 9.87 2.28
CA GLU A 52 0.51 11.27 2.73
C GLU A 52 -0.13 12.27 1.77
N SER A 53 -0.15 11.96 0.47
CA SER A 53 -0.86 12.74 -0.55
C SER A 53 -2.39 12.73 -0.41
N GLY A 54 -2.95 11.93 0.50
CA GLY A 54 -4.39 11.73 0.68
C GLY A 54 -4.98 10.62 -0.20
N ALA A 55 -4.21 10.07 -1.14
CA ALA A 55 -4.66 8.98 -2.00
C ALA A 55 -4.87 7.68 -1.20
N VAL A 56 -5.91 6.91 -1.55
CA VAL A 56 -6.28 5.68 -0.86
C VAL A 56 -6.30 4.50 -1.82
N GLY A 57 -5.60 3.43 -1.49
CA GLY A 57 -5.48 2.26 -2.36
C GLY A 57 -5.04 1.00 -1.63
N ARG A 58 -4.82 -0.06 -2.41
CA ARG A 58 -4.33 -1.36 -1.93
C ARG A 58 -2.85 -1.48 -2.25
N VAL A 59 -2.02 -1.80 -1.25
CA VAL A 59 -0.59 -2.03 -1.45
C VAL A 59 -0.38 -3.24 -2.36
N LYS A 60 0.41 -3.05 -3.40
CA LYS A 60 0.87 -4.10 -4.31
C LYS A 60 2.33 -4.42 -4.13
N ASN A 61 3.14 -3.41 -3.84
CA ASN A 61 4.56 -3.61 -3.61
C ASN A 61 5.04 -2.69 -2.50
N ILE A 62 5.91 -3.19 -1.63
CA ILE A 62 6.58 -2.40 -0.60
C ILE A 62 8.01 -2.16 -1.07
N GLN A 63 8.37 -0.89 -1.21
CA GLN A 63 9.74 -0.49 -1.49
C GLN A 63 10.47 -0.36 -0.16
N SER A 64 11.05 -1.47 0.28
CA SER A 64 12.00 -1.44 1.38
C SER A 64 13.24 -0.70 0.91
N THR A 65 13.40 0.54 1.33
CA THR A 65 14.66 1.26 1.19
C THR A 65 15.67 0.56 2.10
N SER A 66 16.35 -0.48 1.61
CA SER A 66 17.59 -0.93 2.21
C SER A 66 18.58 0.22 2.07
N LYS A 67 18.97 0.79 3.20
CA LYS A 67 20.14 1.64 3.31
C LYS A 67 21.28 0.80 3.89
#